data_AF-A0A1G7EGD2-F1
#
_entry.id   AF-A0A1G7EGD2-F1
#
_cell.length_a   1.000
_cell.length_b   1.000
_cell.length_c   1.000
_cell.angle_alpha   90.00
_cell.angle_beta   90.00
_cell.angle_gamma   90.00
#
_symmetry.space_group_name_H-M   'P 1'
#
loop_
_entity.id
_entity.type
_entity.pdbx_description
1 polymer ?
#
loop_
_entity_poly.entity_id
_entity_poly.type
_entity_poly.pdbx_seq_one_letter_code
_entity_poly.pdbx_strand_id
1 'polypeptide(L)'
;MTLNRRSLTGIGGGLVLLGGLGFLVLTSPWTWSATHPSRDLPAVEGADLANGRHVFLASDCATCHATPGQEDDTVLGGGRVLDTQFGVFHMPNISPDKDRGIGDWTLAEFDRALRQGVGPDGLLPDGQNLYPAFPYTSYQRLSGEDVRDLYAYMMTLPAEADEVPDHELKFPFNIRRGVGVWRLAFLDGKPFEPGPVPEGVDEAAYQEGAYLVEGAGHCAECHSPRGFMGNVIASQRFGGGPNTDGTGYFPNITPDETGIGFWSTASIANYLHTGISPIGRAADGDMAEVIENTSQLPFEDVQAMALYIKHLPAVDKPAPGTPEPNHTDELVMLDNVIAAAPDLPTSPASDIDEGAQTTVIGTKDVWLNAADVDGDSEEDGKLLGGALATVAARDGDKAELRIEGWQMTDAPSVVYQAKGQRVMMAVLSDAAIEAVQRGEPETDADTGQSWVPVEVTLWSDATDLNTNREAVWDYSQDTFQKACAACHVLPQKTHFTANQWIGTMKAMRRFTSFTDDQYRLILAFVQNHSKDLNTSKGSVE
;
A
#
# COMPACT_ATOMS: atom_id res chain seq x y z
N MET A 1 -10.72 -49.40 -55.94
CA MET A 1 -12.00 -48.90 -55.39
C MET A 1 -11.96 -47.38 -55.35
N THR A 2 -12.62 -46.71 -56.29
CA THR A 2 -12.76 -45.24 -56.29
C THR A 2 -14.01 -44.89 -55.49
N LEU A 3 -13.85 -44.43 -54.25
CA LEU A 3 -14.97 -43.94 -53.46
C LEU A 3 -15.60 -42.72 -54.16
N ASN A 4 -16.91 -42.78 -54.43
CA ASN A 4 -17.65 -41.68 -55.04
C ASN A 4 -17.65 -40.47 -54.08
N ARG A 5 -17.56 -39.25 -54.62
CA ARG A 5 -17.59 -37.98 -53.87
C ARG A 5 -18.75 -37.90 -52.88
N ARG A 6 -19.91 -38.49 -53.20
CA ARG A 6 -21.07 -38.62 -52.27
C ARG A 6 -20.79 -39.49 -51.04
N SER A 7 -20.03 -40.57 -51.21
CA SER A 7 -19.62 -41.45 -50.11
C SER A 7 -18.56 -40.76 -49.24
N LEU A 8 -17.64 -39.99 -49.85
CA LEU A 8 -16.65 -39.18 -49.12
C LEU A 8 -17.30 -38.04 -48.33
N THR A 9 -18.31 -37.35 -48.88
CA THR A 9 -19.08 -36.33 -48.14
C THR A 9 -19.93 -36.94 -47.04
N GLY A 10 -20.49 -38.15 -47.24
CA GLY A 10 -21.24 -38.88 -46.22
C GLY A 10 -20.36 -39.35 -45.06
N ILE A 11 -19.16 -39.87 -45.36
CA ILE A 11 -18.16 -40.25 -44.36
C ILE A 11 -17.66 -39.01 -43.61
N GLY A 12 -17.34 -37.92 -44.33
CA GLY A 12 -16.92 -36.65 -43.73
C GLY A 12 -17.99 -36.06 -42.81
N GLY A 13 -19.26 -36.04 -43.24
CA GLY A 13 -20.38 -35.59 -42.41
C GLY A 13 -20.60 -36.47 -41.17
N GLY A 14 -20.46 -37.80 -41.32
CA GLY A 14 -20.53 -38.75 -40.21
C GLY A 14 -19.42 -38.52 -39.17
N LEU A 15 -18.19 -38.28 -39.60
CA LEU A 15 -17.07 -37.98 -38.72
C LEU A 15 -17.24 -36.64 -37.98
N VAL A 16 -17.77 -35.61 -38.65
CA VAL A 16 -18.08 -34.32 -38.00
C VAL A 16 -19.19 -34.47 -36.95
N LEU A 17 -20.24 -35.23 -37.25
CA LEU A 17 -21.32 -35.49 -36.29
C LEU A 17 -20.83 -36.31 -35.09
N LEU A 18 -20.03 -37.36 -35.32
CA LEU A 18 -19.43 -38.15 -34.24
C LEU A 18 -18.45 -37.31 -33.40
N GLY A 19 -17.63 -36.48 -34.04
CA GLY A 19 -16.73 -35.56 -33.34
C GLY A 19 -17.50 -34.53 -32.51
N GLY A 20 -18.58 -33.97 -33.04
CA GLY A 20 -19.45 -33.03 -32.33
C GLY A 20 -20.16 -33.69 -31.15
N LEU A 21 -20.72 -34.89 -31.31
CA LEU A 21 -21.33 -35.65 -30.22
C LEU A 21 -20.29 -36.04 -29.15
N GLY A 22 -19.10 -36.50 -29.57
CA GLY A 22 -18.01 -36.80 -28.68
C GLY A 22 -17.56 -35.58 -27.86
N PHE A 23 -17.41 -34.43 -28.52
CA PHE A 23 -17.12 -33.16 -27.86
C PHE A 23 -18.21 -32.80 -26.84
N LEU A 24 -19.49 -32.89 -27.22
CA LEU A 24 -20.59 -32.61 -26.31
C LEU A 24 -20.53 -33.54 -25.10
N VAL A 25 -20.42 -34.85 -25.28
CA VAL A 25 -20.35 -35.80 -24.14
C VAL A 25 -19.14 -35.49 -23.26
N LEU A 26 -17.93 -35.42 -23.82
CA LEU A 26 -16.70 -35.23 -23.04
C LEU A 26 -16.70 -33.93 -22.22
N THR A 27 -17.25 -32.85 -22.76
CA THR A 27 -17.30 -31.53 -22.11
C THR A 27 -18.50 -31.34 -21.17
N SER A 28 -19.30 -32.39 -20.97
CA SER A 28 -20.48 -32.36 -20.10
C SER A 28 -20.11 -32.40 -18.61
N PRO A 29 -20.83 -31.66 -17.75
CA PRO A 29 -20.84 -31.90 -16.31
C PRO A 29 -21.04 -33.37 -15.93
N TRP A 30 -21.93 -34.08 -16.62
CA TRP A 30 -22.19 -35.49 -16.33
C TRP A 30 -20.95 -36.36 -16.50
N THR A 31 -20.21 -36.21 -17.60
CA THR A 31 -18.98 -37.00 -17.84
C THR A 31 -17.95 -36.73 -16.75
N TRP A 32 -17.81 -35.48 -16.32
CA TRP A 32 -16.93 -35.15 -15.20
C TRP A 32 -17.35 -35.87 -13.91
N SER A 33 -18.61 -35.79 -13.51
CA SER A 33 -19.10 -36.49 -12.32
C SER A 33 -19.02 -38.01 -12.43
N ALA A 34 -19.13 -38.57 -13.65
CA ALA A 34 -19.03 -40.01 -13.87
C ALA A 34 -17.58 -40.54 -13.84
N THR A 35 -16.59 -39.70 -14.14
CA THR A 35 -15.17 -40.10 -14.19
C THR A 35 -14.37 -39.69 -12.95
N HIS A 36 -14.95 -38.93 -12.03
CA HIS A 36 -14.30 -38.49 -10.78
C HIS A 36 -15.02 -39.08 -9.57
N PRO A 37 -14.30 -39.38 -8.47
CA PRO A 37 -14.92 -39.89 -7.27
C PRO A 37 -15.90 -38.88 -6.67
N SER A 38 -16.98 -39.38 -6.07
CA SER A 38 -17.90 -38.57 -5.27
C SER A 38 -17.14 -37.96 -4.09
N ARG A 39 -17.39 -36.68 -3.81
CA ARG A 39 -16.80 -35.98 -2.67
C ARG A 39 -17.64 -36.22 -1.42
N ASP A 40 -16.98 -36.28 -0.27
CA ASP A 40 -17.69 -36.26 1.01
C ASP A 40 -18.38 -34.91 1.20
N LEU A 41 -19.61 -34.97 1.69
CA LEU A 41 -20.49 -33.83 1.91
C LEU A 41 -21.49 -34.21 3.01
N PRO A 42 -21.23 -33.83 4.26
CA PRO A 42 -22.14 -34.07 5.36
C PRO A 42 -23.49 -33.36 5.15
N ALA A 43 -24.54 -33.89 5.78
CA ALA A 43 -25.87 -33.28 5.74
C ALA A 43 -25.87 -31.88 6.38
N VAL A 44 -26.77 -31.00 5.95
CA VAL A 44 -26.86 -29.62 6.45
C VAL A 44 -27.21 -29.56 7.94
N GLU A 45 -27.91 -30.58 8.45
CA GLU A 45 -28.18 -30.73 9.87
C GLU A 45 -26.88 -30.92 10.65
N GLY A 46 -26.63 -30.02 11.60
CA GLY A 46 -25.39 -30.00 12.39
C GLY A 46 -24.31 -29.07 11.86
N ALA A 47 -24.64 -28.19 10.91
CA ALA A 47 -23.74 -27.15 10.46
C ALA A 47 -23.32 -26.19 11.60
N ASP A 48 -22.05 -25.80 11.60
CA ASP A 48 -21.50 -24.81 12.51
C ASP A 48 -21.45 -23.43 11.81
N LEU A 49 -22.33 -22.53 12.21
CA LEU A 49 -22.40 -21.19 11.61
C LEU A 49 -21.17 -20.32 11.93
N ALA A 50 -20.48 -20.59 13.04
CA ALA A 50 -19.26 -19.86 13.37
C ALA A 50 -18.12 -20.27 12.43
N ASN A 51 -18.00 -21.58 12.15
CA ASN A 51 -17.09 -22.07 11.12
C ASN A 51 -17.51 -21.57 9.73
N GLY A 52 -18.81 -21.54 9.42
CA GLY A 52 -19.32 -21.01 8.16
C GLY A 52 -18.96 -19.54 7.94
N ARG A 53 -19.04 -18.71 8.98
CA ARG A 53 -18.56 -17.32 8.95
C ARG A 53 -17.05 -17.26 8.75
N HIS A 54 -16.30 -18.13 9.42
CA HIS A 54 -14.85 -18.20 9.27
C HIS A 54 -14.47 -18.50 7.80
N VAL A 55 -15.04 -19.55 7.21
CA VAL A 55 -14.80 -19.93 5.81
C VAL A 55 -15.26 -18.82 4.85
N PHE A 56 -16.37 -18.13 5.15
CA PHE A 56 -16.85 -16.99 4.34
C PHE A 56 -15.83 -15.85 4.29
N LEU A 57 -15.25 -15.48 5.43
CA LEU A 57 -14.19 -14.47 5.51
C LEU A 57 -12.91 -14.94 4.81
N ALA A 58 -12.47 -16.16 5.12
CA ALA A 58 -11.27 -16.73 4.52
C ALA A 58 -11.39 -16.88 3.00
N SER A 59 -12.60 -17.09 2.48
CA SER A 59 -12.90 -17.25 1.05
C SER A 59 -13.13 -15.95 0.30
N ASP A 60 -13.13 -14.81 1.01
CA ASP A 60 -13.22 -13.47 0.43
C ASP A 60 -14.50 -13.26 -0.43
N CYS A 61 -15.62 -13.87 -0.03
CA CYS A 61 -16.83 -13.90 -0.86
C CYS A 61 -17.41 -12.50 -1.09
N ALA A 62 -17.38 -11.63 -0.07
CA ALA A 62 -17.97 -10.30 -0.11
C ALA A 62 -17.27 -9.35 -1.08
N THR A 63 -15.94 -9.43 -1.21
CA THR A 63 -15.11 -8.62 -2.12
C THR A 63 -15.59 -8.70 -3.57
N CYS A 64 -16.15 -9.84 -3.97
CA CYS A 64 -16.75 -10.01 -5.30
C CYS A 64 -18.27 -9.81 -5.33
N HIS A 65 -18.99 -10.24 -4.29
CA HIS A 65 -20.44 -10.40 -4.35
C HIS A 65 -21.26 -9.39 -3.54
N ALA A 66 -20.62 -8.59 -2.68
CA ALA A 66 -21.32 -7.52 -1.99
C ALA A 66 -21.86 -6.49 -2.99
N THR A 67 -23.07 -6.00 -2.73
CA THR A 67 -23.74 -5.03 -3.59
C THR A 67 -22.97 -3.71 -3.59
N PRO A 68 -22.52 -3.20 -4.76
CA PRO A 68 -21.75 -1.97 -4.82
C PRO A 68 -22.46 -0.78 -4.17
N GLY A 69 -21.72 0.00 -3.35
CA GLY A 69 -22.22 1.23 -2.75
C GLY A 69 -23.07 1.04 -1.48
N GLN A 70 -23.11 -0.17 -0.93
CA GLN A 70 -23.66 -0.43 0.40
C GLN A 70 -22.54 -0.48 1.45
N GLU A 71 -22.85 -0.17 2.72
CA GLU A 71 -21.92 -0.28 3.85
C GLU A 71 -21.85 -1.69 4.45
N ASP A 72 -22.84 -2.55 4.15
CA ASP A 72 -22.93 -3.92 4.68
C ASP A 72 -22.49 -4.94 3.63
N ASP A 73 -21.27 -5.45 3.81
CA ASP A 73 -20.63 -6.43 2.92
C ASP A 73 -21.28 -7.82 2.98
N THR A 74 -22.27 -8.03 3.85
CA THR A 74 -23.06 -9.27 3.90
C THR A 74 -24.27 -9.26 2.97
N VAL A 75 -24.58 -8.14 2.31
CA VAL A 75 -25.64 -8.05 1.29
C VAL A 75 -25.09 -8.49 -0.07
N LEU A 76 -25.17 -9.79 -0.34
CA LEU A 76 -24.53 -10.45 -1.48
C LEU A 76 -25.33 -10.37 -2.81
N GLY A 77 -25.83 -9.19 -3.15
CA GLY A 77 -26.63 -8.93 -4.35
C GLY A 77 -25.85 -8.96 -5.67
N GLY A 78 -24.51 -8.99 -5.63
CA GLY A 78 -23.66 -8.98 -6.82
C GLY A 78 -23.62 -7.63 -7.53
N GLY A 79 -23.28 -7.64 -8.81
CA GLY A 79 -23.26 -6.43 -9.65
C GLY A 79 -21.90 -5.75 -9.78
N ARG A 80 -20.88 -6.20 -9.04
CA ARG A 80 -19.48 -5.85 -9.33
C ARG A 80 -19.08 -6.36 -10.73
N VAL A 81 -18.12 -5.69 -11.34
CA VAL A 81 -17.71 -5.93 -12.72
C VAL A 81 -16.22 -6.22 -12.77
N LEU A 82 -15.86 -7.29 -13.46
CA LEU A 82 -14.49 -7.63 -13.81
C LEU A 82 -14.32 -7.55 -15.33
N ASP A 83 -13.70 -6.48 -15.81
CA ASP A 83 -13.32 -6.36 -17.22
C ASP A 83 -12.04 -7.15 -17.46
N THR A 84 -12.02 -8.00 -18.50
CA THR A 84 -10.88 -8.85 -18.81
C THR A 84 -10.62 -8.89 -20.30
N GLN A 85 -9.48 -9.47 -20.69
CA GLN A 85 -9.22 -9.76 -22.10
C GLN A 85 -10.34 -10.60 -22.77
N PHE A 86 -11.05 -11.44 -22.00
CA PHE A 86 -12.12 -12.32 -22.48
C PHE A 86 -13.49 -11.62 -22.63
N GLY A 87 -13.62 -10.41 -22.08
CA GLY A 87 -14.87 -9.65 -21.97
C GLY A 87 -15.21 -9.32 -20.52
N VAL A 88 -16.43 -8.85 -20.31
CA VAL A 88 -16.89 -8.32 -19.03
C VAL A 88 -17.62 -9.40 -18.24
N PHE A 89 -17.12 -9.73 -17.06
CA PHE A 89 -17.83 -10.58 -16.10
C PHE A 89 -18.61 -9.70 -15.14
N HIS A 90 -19.88 -10.06 -14.92
CA HIS A 90 -20.73 -9.48 -13.89
C HIS A 90 -20.86 -10.50 -12.76
N MET A 91 -20.45 -10.12 -11.54
CA MET A 91 -20.52 -11.02 -10.39
C MET A 91 -21.98 -11.26 -10.02
N PRO A 92 -22.45 -12.53 -10.00
CA PRO A 92 -23.86 -12.84 -9.78
C PRO A 92 -24.31 -12.54 -8.35
N ASN A 93 -25.62 -12.37 -8.18
CA ASN A 93 -26.28 -12.37 -6.89
C ASN A 93 -26.17 -13.78 -6.26
N ILE A 94 -25.55 -13.87 -5.09
CA ILE A 94 -25.41 -15.12 -4.32
C ILE A 94 -26.07 -15.03 -2.94
N SER A 95 -26.98 -14.07 -2.77
CA SER A 95 -27.79 -13.95 -1.56
C SER A 95 -28.77 -15.11 -1.40
N PRO A 96 -29.39 -15.30 -0.22
CA PRO A 96 -30.43 -16.31 0.00
C PRO A 96 -31.77 -16.03 -0.69
N ASP A 97 -31.84 -15.02 -1.57
CA ASP A 97 -33.04 -14.79 -2.37
C ASP A 97 -33.34 -15.99 -3.28
N LYS A 98 -34.61 -16.38 -3.38
CA LYS A 98 -35.04 -17.59 -4.08
C LYS A 98 -35.17 -17.41 -5.59
N ASP A 99 -35.50 -16.20 -6.02
CA ASP A 99 -35.77 -15.91 -7.42
C ASP A 99 -34.51 -15.43 -8.15
N ARG A 100 -33.65 -14.68 -7.46
CA ARG A 100 -32.48 -13.99 -8.02
C ARG A 100 -31.14 -14.45 -7.45
N GLY A 101 -31.15 -15.06 -6.26
CA GLY A 101 -29.95 -15.55 -5.58
C GLY A 101 -29.83 -17.07 -5.61
N ILE A 102 -29.20 -17.63 -4.58
CA ILE A 102 -28.99 -19.08 -4.42
C ILE A 102 -30.04 -19.73 -3.52
N GLY A 103 -31.09 -19.02 -3.09
CA GLY A 103 -32.01 -19.45 -2.03
C GLY A 103 -32.75 -20.78 -2.27
N ASP A 104 -32.92 -21.19 -3.53
CA ASP A 104 -33.52 -22.47 -3.92
C ASP A 104 -32.47 -23.57 -4.23
N TRP A 105 -31.17 -23.25 -4.17
CA TRP A 105 -30.12 -24.25 -4.37
C TRP A 105 -30.06 -25.21 -3.20
N THR A 106 -29.89 -26.49 -3.49
CA THR A 106 -29.54 -27.48 -2.47
C THR A 106 -28.07 -27.38 -2.08
N LEU A 107 -27.70 -27.89 -0.90
CA LEU A 107 -26.30 -28.00 -0.48
C LEU A 107 -25.44 -28.75 -1.53
N ALA A 108 -26.00 -29.77 -2.18
CA ALA A 108 -25.30 -30.52 -3.23
C ALA A 108 -25.07 -29.69 -4.51
N GLU A 109 -25.99 -28.79 -4.86
CA GLU A 109 -25.82 -27.88 -6.00
C GLU A 109 -24.80 -26.78 -5.68
N PHE A 110 -24.86 -26.22 -4.48
CA PHE A 110 -23.85 -25.30 -3.99
C PHE A 110 -22.45 -25.92 -3.98
N ASP A 111 -22.32 -27.14 -3.46
CA ASP A 111 -21.08 -27.91 -3.48
C ASP A 111 -20.50 -28.11 -4.89
N ARG A 112 -21.37 -28.49 -5.84
CA ARG A 112 -20.98 -28.69 -7.23
C ARG A 112 -20.57 -27.39 -7.90
N ALA A 113 -21.23 -26.28 -7.59
CA ALA A 113 -20.81 -24.97 -8.09
C ALA A 113 -19.42 -24.64 -7.56
N LEU A 114 -19.26 -24.68 -6.23
CA LEU A 114 -18.06 -24.22 -5.53
C LEU A 114 -16.83 -25.10 -5.82
N ARG A 115 -16.95 -26.43 -5.69
CA ARG A 115 -15.81 -27.36 -5.82
C ARG A 115 -15.67 -28.02 -7.19
N GLN A 116 -16.63 -27.84 -8.09
CA GLN A 116 -16.62 -28.48 -9.42
C GLN A 116 -16.93 -27.53 -10.58
N GLY A 117 -17.28 -26.26 -10.31
CA GLY A 117 -17.61 -25.29 -11.33
C GLY A 117 -18.86 -25.66 -12.13
N VAL A 118 -19.89 -26.23 -11.48
CA VAL A 118 -21.15 -26.61 -12.12
C VAL A 118 -22.36 -26.04 -11.37
N GLY A 119 -23.10 -25.14 -12.01
CA GLY A 119 -24.35 -24.58 -11.48
C GLY A 119 -25.59 -25.42 -11.83
N PRO A 120 -26.72 -25.19 -11.13
CA PRO A 120 -27.93 -26.01 -11.24
C PRO A 120 -28.71 -25.87 -12.57
N ASP A 121 -28.48 -24.83 -13.36
CA ASP A 121 -29.24 -24.61 -14.60
C ASP A 121 -28.57 -25.16 -15.86
N GLY A 122 -29.36 -25.81 -16.73
CA GLY A 122 -28.90 -26.25 -18.04
C GLY A 122 -30.03 -26.85 -18.89
N LEU A 123 -29.84 -26.84 -20.21
CA LEU A 123 -30.75 -27.52 -21.18
C LEU A 123 -30.73 -29.06 -21.01
N LEU A 124 -29.77 -29.56 -20.25
CA LEU A 124 -29.54 -30.96 -19.92
C LEU A 124 -29.58 -31.13 -18.40
N PRO A 125 -30.01 -32.30 -17.88
CA PRO A 125 -30.22 -32.54 -16.45
C PRO A 125 -28.94 -32.54 -15.60
N ASP A 126 -27.77 -32.29 -16.19
CA ASP A 126 -26.47 -32.32 -15.53
C ASP A 126 -25.93 -30.94 -15.12
N GLY A 127 -26.65 -29.85 -15.43
CA GLY A 127 -26.29 -28.46 -15.08
C GLY A 127 -25.44 -27.76 -16.14
N GLN A 128 -24.84 -26.62 -15.80
CA GLN A 128 -23.97 -25.85 -16.70
C GLN A 128 -22.58 -25.60 -16.10
N ASN A 129 -21.56 -25.59 -16.97
CA ASN A 129 -20.22 -25.19 -16.58
C ASN A 129 -20.20 -23.69 -16.22
N LEU A 130 -19.73 -23.37 -15.03
CA LEU A 130 -19.48 -22.00 -14.59
C LEU A 130 -18.13 -21.52 -15.16
N TYR A 131 -18.01 -20.22 -15.38
CA TYR A 131 -16.76 -19.65 -15.88
C TYR A 131 -15.67 -19.68 -14.80
N PRO A 132 -14.40 -19.93 -15.17
CA PRO A 132 -13.29 -20.05 -14.23
C PRO A 132 -12.89 -18.73 -13.54
N ALA A 133 -13.54 -17.62 -13.87
CA ALA A 133 -13.49 -16.41 -13.04
C ALA A 133 -14.03 -16.66 -11.63
N PHE A 134 -14.93 -17.65 -11.47
CA PHE A 134 -15.24 -18.24 -10.19
C PHE A 134 -14.13 -19.25 -9.83
N PRO A 135 -13.35 -19.05 -8.75
CA PRO A 135 -12.09 -19.76 -8.52
C PRO A 135 -12.30 -21.18 -7.95
N TYR A 136 -13.15 -21.98 -8.59
CA TYR A 136 -13.42 -23.37 -8.21
C TYR A 136 -12.19 -24.28 -8.30
N THR A 137 -11.12 -23.87 -8.99
CA THR A 137 -9.81 -24.55 -9.00
C THR A 137 -9.06 -24.46 -7.67
N SER A 138 -9.37 -23.44 -6.86
CA SER A 138 -8.86 -23.26 -5.50
C SER A 138 -9.88 -23.80 -4.49
N TYR A 139 -11.15 -23.41 -4.60
CA TYR A 139 -12.20 -23.87 -3.67
C TYR A 139 -12.43 -25.37 -3.65
N GLN A 140 -12.07 -26.12 -4.69
CA GLN A 140 -12.09 -27.58 -4.65
C GLN A 140 -11.27 -28.17 -3.49
N ARG A 141 -10.33 -27.42 -2.89
CA ARG A 141 -9.57 -27.88 -1.73
C ARG A 141 -10.42 -27.93 -0.46
N LEU A 142 -11.52 -27.17 -0.40
CA LEU A 142 -12.39 -27.11 0.78
C LEU A 142 -12.95 -28.48 1.17
N SER A 143 -12.96 -28.72 2.49
CA SER A 143 -13.56 -29.89 3.09
C SER A 143 -15.08 -29.90 2.91
N GLY A 144 -15.71 -31.07 2.97
CA GLY A 144 -17.18 -31.15 2.90
C GLY A 144 -17.87 -30.44 4.08
N GLU A 145 -17.24 -30.44 5.25
CA GLU A 145 -17.73 -29.77 6.45
C GLU A 145 -17.71 -28.25 6.28
N ASP A 146 -16.62 -27.69 5.76
CA ASP A 146 -16.50 -26.25 5.50
C ASP A 146 -17.48 -25.78 4.43
N VAL A 147 -17.71 -26.58 3.38
CA VAL A 147 -18.73 -26.26 2.37
C VAL A 147 -20.14 -26.28 2.97
N ARG A 148 -20.44 -27.27 3.81
CA ARG A 148 -21.73 -27.35 4.53
C ARG A 148 -21.94 -26.12 5.43
N ASP A 149 -20.92 -25.78 6.22
CA ASP A 149 -20.98 -24.70 7.19
C ASP A 149 -21.07 -23.34 6.49
N LEU A 150 -20.28 -23.12 5.44
CA LEU A 150 -20.34 -21.95 4.57
C LEU A 150 -21.74 -21.78 3.97
N TYR A 151 -22.29 -22.83 3.37
CA TYR A 151 -23.65 -22.80 2.80
C TYR A 151 -24.69 -22.43 3.86
N ALA A 152 -24.63 -23.08 5.04
CA ALA A 152 -25.56 -22.82 6.12
C ALA A 152 -25.47 -21.37 6.62
N TYR A 153 -24.26 -20.83 6.76
CA TYR A 153 -24.02 -19.44 7.14
C TYR A 153 -24.54 -18.46 6.08
N MET A 154 -24.22 -18.68 4.80
CA MET A 154 -24.69 -17.84 3.70
C MET A 154 -26.22 -17.76 3.67
N MET A 155 -26.90 -18.88 3.93
CA MET A 155 -28.37 -18.93 4.01
C MET A 155 -28.99 -18.16 5.19
N THR A 156 -28.18 -17.64 6.12
CA THR A 156 -28.62 -16.74 7.20
C THR A 156 -28.48 -15.25 6.86
N LEU A 157 -27.79 -14.92 5.77
CA LEU A 157 -27.52 -13.54 5.37
C LEU A 157 -28.75 -12.86 4.78
N PRO A 158 -28.76 -11.52 4.66
CA PRO A 158 -29.85 -10.81 4.00
C PRO A 158 -30.08 -11.29 2.57
N ALA A 159 -31.34 -11.56 2.22
CA ALA A 159 -31.75 -11.80 0.85
C ALA A 159 -31.79 -10.46 0.09
N GLU A 160 -31.29 -10.46 -1.15
CA GLU A 160 -31.28 -9.29 -2.03
C GLU A 160 -31.95 -9.66 -3.37
N ALA A 161 -32.88 -8.83 -3.82
CA ALA A 161 -33.73 -9.11 -4.98
C ALA A 161 -33.26 -8.40 -6.26
N ASP A 162 -32.11 -7.71 -6.19
CA ASP A 162 -31.51 -7.04 -7.33
C ASP A 162 -31.13 -8.02 -8.45
N GLU A 163 -31.40 -7.58 -9.69
CA GLU A 163 -31.08 -8.30 -10.91
C GLU A 163 -29.74 -7.83 -11.46
N VAL A 164 -28.81 -8.78 -11.60
CA VAL A 164 -27.49 -8.53 -12.18
C VAL A 164 -27.49 -8.96 -13.66
N PRO A 165 -26.92 -8.16 -14.58
CA PRO A 165 -26.78 -8.54 -15.98
C PRO A 165 -25.98 -9.84 -16.19
N ASP A 166 -26.25 -10.53 -17.29
CA ASP A 166 -25.41 -11.63 -17.78
C ASP A 166 -24.02 -11.12 -18.21
N HIS A 167 -23.03 -12.03 -18.24
CA HIS A 167 -21.68 -11.69 -18.72
C HIS A 167 -21.65 -11.28 -20.19
N GLU A 168 -20.87 -10.24 -20.50
CA GLU A 168 -20.63 -9.75 -21.86
C GLU A 168 -19.29 -10.28 -22.41
N LEU A 169 -19.26 -11.57 -22.72
CA LEU A 169 -18.03 -12.24 -23.18
C LEU A 169 -17.85 -12.19 -24.69
N LYS A 170 -16.60 -12.06 -25.14
CA LYS A 170 -16.23 -12.05 -26.55
C LYS A 170 -16.33 -13.46 -27.12
N PHE A 171 -16.68 -13.59 -28.41
CA PHE A 171 -16.58 -14.87 -29.10
C PHE A 171 -15.10 -15.33 -29.14
N PRO A 172 -14.79 -16.62 -28.90
CA PRO A 172 -15.71 -17.73 -28.66
C PRO A 172 -16.03 -18.02 -27.18
N PHE A 173 -15.57 -17.18 -26.24
CA PHE A 173 -15.71 -17.40 -24.79
C PHE A 173 -17.16 -17.30 -24.29
N ASN A 174 -18.05 -16.63 -25.02
CA ASN A 174 -19.48 -16.66 -24.77
C ASN A 174 -20.15 -18.04 -24.99
N ILE A 175 -19.45 -19.00 -25.61
CA ILE A 175 -19.94 -20.37 -25.77
C ILE A 175 -19.59 -21.17 -24.51
N ARG A 176 -20.52 -21.19 -23.54
CA ARG A 176 -20.33 -21.85 -22.22
C ARG A 176 -19.92 -23.33 -22.31
N ARG A 177 -20.26 -24.05 -23.39
CA ARG A 177 -19.80 -25.45 -23.58
C ARG A 177 -18.28 -25.56 -23.77
N GLY A 178 -17.63 -24.54 -24.32
CA GLY A 178 -16.16 -24.49 -24.45
C GLY A 178 -15.43 -24.54 -23.11
N VAL A 179 -16.07 -24.06 -22.04
CA VAL A 179 -15.53 -24.12 -20.67
C VAL A 179 -15.34 -25.57 -20.20
N GLY A 180 -16.10 -26.53 -20.73
CA GLY A 180 -15.88 -27.95 -20.39
C GLY A 180 -14.50 -28.46 -20.85
N VAL A 181 -13.95 -27.92 -21.94
CA VAL A 181 -12.56 -28.21 -22.36
C VAL A 181 -11.58 -27.63 -21.36
N TRP A 182 -11.81 -26.38 -20.93
CA TRP A 182 -10.98 -25.72 -19.93
C TRP A 182 -10.97 -26.52 -18.63
N ARG A 183 -12.13 -26.98 -18.16
CA ARG A 183 -12.24 -27.76 -16.92
C ARG A 183 -11.49 -29.09 -17.01
N LEU A 184 -11.62 -29.82 -18.12
CA LEU A 184 -10.85 -31.05 -18.34
C LEU A 184 -9.33 -30.83 -18.35
N ALA A 185 -8.86 -29.63 -18.72
CA ALA A 185 -7.44 -29.31 -18.80
C ALA A 185 -6.86 -28.80 -17.48
N PHE A 186 -7.65 -28.08 -16.67
CA PHE A 186 -7.13 -27.28 -15.55
C PHE A 186 -7.76 -27.55 -14.19
N LEU A 187 -8.88 -28.27 -14.13
CA LEU A 187 -9.43 -28.77 -12.87
C LEU A 187 -8.91 -30.20 -12.64
N ASP A 188 -8.28 -30.46 -11.49
CA ASP A 188 -7.79 -31.80 -11.13
C ASP A 188 -8.78 -32.61 -10.28
N GLY A 189 -9.80 -31.94 -9.73
CA GLY A 189 -10.87 -32.55 -8.95
C GLY A 189 -10.42 -33.09 -7.59
N LYS A 190 -9.22 -32.75 -7.13
CA LYS A 190 -8.65 -33.31 -5.90
C LYS A 190 -9.04 -32.48 -4.67
N PRO A 191 -9.29 -33.10 -3.51
CA PRO A 191 -9.41 -32.38 -2.24
C PRO A 191 -8.06 -31.78 -1.82
N PHE A 192 -8.03 -31.05 -0.72
CA PHE A 192 -6.76 -30.71 -0.08
C PHE A 192 -5.99 -31.99 0.27
N GLU A 193 -4.74 -32.05 -0.16
CA GLU A 193 -3.82 -33.14 0.13
C GLU A 193 -2.58 -32.52 0.79
N PRO A 194 -2.26 -32.86 2.06
CA PRO A 194 -1.10 -32.33 2.75
C PRO A 194 0.18 -32.52 1.94
N GLY A 195 0.88 -31.42 1.67
CA GLY A 195 2.15 -31.43 0.94
C GLY A 195 3.35 -31.74 1.83
N PRO A 196 4.56 -31.90 1.26
CA PRO A 196 5.78 -31.98 2.07
C PRO A 196 5.98 -30.67 2.86
N VAL A 197 6.31 -30.81 4.15
CA VAL A 197 6.60 -29.69 5.04
C VAL A 197 8.12 -29.44 5.09
N PRO A 198 8.58 -28.18 5.02
CA PRO A 198 10.01 -27.87 5.19
C PRO A 198 10.55 -28.31 6.55
N GLU A 199 11.83 -28.69 6.60
CA GLU A 199 12.47 -29.12 7.84
C GLU A 199 12.47 -28.00 8.89
N GLY A 200 12.07 -28.32 10.12
CA GLY A 200 12.05 -27.36 11.24
C GLY A 200 10.84 -26.43 11.26
N VAL A 201 9.87 -26.62 10.37
CA VAL A 201 8.60 -25.87 10.34
C VAL A 201 7.50 -26.68 11.06
N ASP A 202 6.62 -25.99 11.78
CA ASP A 202 5.46 -26.63 12.42
C ASP A 202 4.51 -27.18 11.36
N GLU A 203 4.34 -28.51 11.36
CA GLU A 203 3.55 -29.22 10.34
C GLU A 203 2.07 -28.83 10.38
N ALA A 204 1.47 -28.71 11.56
CA ALA A 204 0.04 -28.40 11.66
C ALA A 204 -0.25 -26.99 11.14
N ALA A 205 0.50 -25.98 11.61
CA ALA A 205 0.34 -24.60 11.15
C ALA A 205 0.69 -24.43 9.67
N TYR A 206 1.67 -25.16 9.15
CA TYR A 206 2.01 -25.09 7.73
C TYR A 206 0.90 -25.67 6.84
N GLN A 207 0.30 -26.80 7.22
CA GLN A 207 -0.79 -27.41 6.45
C GLN A 207 -2.07 -26.57 6.54
N GLU A 208 -2.36 -25.98 7.71
CA GLU A 208 -3.48 -25.03 7.85
C GLU A 208 -3.27 -23.81 6.95
N GLY A 209 -2.07 -23.23 6.97
CA GLY A 209 -1.71 -22.13 6.09
C GLY A 209 -1.83 -22.49 4.61
N ALA A 210 -1.40 -23.70 4.23
CA ALA A 210 -1.55 -24.21 2.87
C ALA A 210 -3.03 -24.35 2.49
N TYR A 211 -3.86 -24.88 3.38
CA TYR A 211 -5.30 -25.04 3.16
C TYR A 211 -6.00 -23.70 2.94
N LEU A 212 -5.69 -22.71 3.77
CA LEU A 212 -6.24 -21.36 3.68
C LEU A 212 -5.73 -20.60 2.44
N VAL A 213 -4.43 -20.65 2.13
CA VAL A 213 -3.85 -19.88 1.01
C VAL A 213 -4.15 -20.50 -0.35
N GLU A 214 -4.07 -21.83 -0.48
CA GLU A 214 -4.30 -22.54 -1.75
C GLU A 214 -5.78 -22.87 -1.99
N GLY A 215 -6.58 -22.92 -0.93
CA GLY A 215 -7.99 -23.27 -0.95
C GLY A 215 -8.88 -22.04 -0.78
N ALA A 216 -9.24 -21.74 0.46
CA ALA A 216 -10.22 -20.72 0.82
C ALA A 216 -9.82 -19.34 0.25
N GLY A 217 -8.67 -18.80 0.64
CA GLY A 217 -8.20 -17.48 0.27
C GLY A 217 -7.68 -17.34 -1.16
N HIS A 218 -7.64 -18.43 -1.93
CA HIS A 218 -7.37 -18.47 -3.38
C HIS A 218 -6.24 -17.53 -3.86
N CYS A 219 -5.21 -17.29 -3.05
CA CYS A 219 -4.30 -16.16 -3.22
C CYS A 219 -3.53 -16.23 -4.55
N ALA A 220 -3.32 -17.45 -5.04
CA ALA A 220 -2.68 -17.72 -6.32
C ALA A 220 -3.47 -17.18 -7.52
N GLU A 221 -4.77 -16.94 -7.40
CA GLU A 221 -5.61 -16.46 -8.49
C GLU A 221 -5.24 -15.00 -8.88
N CYS A 222 -4.87 -14.18 -7.91
CA CYS A 222 -4.35 -12.82 -8.15
C CYS A 222 -2.83 -12.80 -8.24
N HIS A 223 -2.13 -13.47 -7.31
CA HIS A 223 -0.68 -13.42 -7.23
C HIS A 223 0.05 -14.36 -8.20
N SER A 224 -0.58 -14.84 -9.27
CA SER A 224 0.11 -15.66 -10.28
C SER A 224 -0.13 -15.14 -11.69
N PRO A 225 0.84 -15.31 -12.60
CA PRO A 225 0.63 -14.97 -13.99
C PRO A 225 -0.35 -15.95 -14.64
N ARG A 226 -1.14 -15.41 -15.57
CA ARG A 226 -2.15 -16.15 -16.33
C ARG A 226 -1.65 -16.50 -17.72
N GLY A 227 -1.96 -17.70 -18.19
CA GLY A 227 -1.76 -18.13 -19.56
C GLY A 227 -2.82 -17.56 -20.52
N PHE A 228 -2.69 -17.87 -21.81
CA PHE A 228 -3.65 -17.44 -22.84
C PHE A 228 -5.10 -17.88 -22.58
N MET A 229 -5.29 -19.01 -21.88
CA MET A 229 -6.63 -19.51 -21.51
C MET A 229 -7.10 -19.02 -20.13
N GLY A 230 -6.43 -18.05 -19.52
CA GLY A 230 -6.78 -17.52 -18.20
C GLY A 230 -6.44 -18.45 -17.03
N ASN A 231 -5.77 -19.57 -17.28
CA ASN A 231 -5.31 -20.48 -16.24
C ASN A 231 -4.06 -19.91 -15.52
N VAL A 232 -3.91 -20.21 -14.23
CA VAL A 232 -2.64 -19.97 -13.52
C VAL A 232 -1.53 -20.80 -14.16
N ILE A 233 -0.37 -20.19 -14.40
CA ILE A 233 0.82 -20.89 -14.87
C ILE A 233 1.49 -21.57 -13.67
N ALA A 234 1.33 -22.89 -13.57
CA ALA A 234 1.76 -23.67 -12.39
C ALA A 234 3.23 -23.46 -11.99
N SER A 235 4.14 -23.30 -12.95
CA SER A 235 5.58 -23.11 -12.68
C SER A 235 5.94 -21.70 -12.19
N GLN A 236 4.99 -20.76 -12.18
CA GLN A 236 5.18 -19.37 -11.75
C GLN A 236 4.12 -18.97 -10.70
N ARG A 237 3.48 -19.95 -10.04
CA ARG A 237 2.46 -19.72 -9.02
C ARG A 237 3.03 -18.79 -7.93
N PHE A 238 2.25 -17.81 -7.50
CA PHE A 238 2.61 -16.77 -6.52
C PHE A 238 3.67 -15.73 -6.98
N GLY A 239 4.21 -15.86 -8.19
CA GLY A 239 5.23 -14.96 -8.75
C GLY A 239 4.72 -13.60 -9.22
N GLY A 240 3.44 -13.27 -9.01
CA GLY A 240 2.82 -12.03 -9.48
C GLY A 240 2.57 -11.96 -10.99
N GLY A 241 1.90 -10.91 -11.43
CA GLY A 241 1.52 -10.74 -12.82
C GLY A 241 0.69 -9.48 -13.07
N PRO A 242 0.43 -9.13 -14.33
CA PRO A 242 -0.46 -8.02 -14.67
C PRO A 242 -1.85 -8.27 -14.10
N ASN A 243 -2.54 -7.20 -13.67
CA ASN A 243 -3.94 -7.27 -13.29
C ASN A 243 -4.78 -7.72 -14.51
N THR A 244 -5.85 -8.45 -14.24
CA THR A 244 -6.73 -9.03 -15.25
C THR A 244 -7.52 -7.97 -16.04
N ASP A 245 -7.73 -6.80 -15.44
CA ASP A 245 -8.35 -5.60 -16.04
C ASP A 245 -7.35 -4.71 -16.82
N GLY A 246 -6.05 -5.03 -16.73
CA GLY A 246 -4.98 -4.29 -17.40
C GLY A 246 -4.59 -2.95 -16.76
N THR A 247 -5.07 -2.62 -15.55
CA THR A 247 -4.79 -1.32 -14.90
C THR A 247 -3.61 -1.33 -13.92
N GLY A 248 -2.95 -2.47 -13.73
CA GLY A 248 -1.84 -2.59 -12.78
C GLY A 248 -1.17 -3.97 -12.78
N TYR A 249 -0.60 -4.36 -11.64
CA TYR A 249 -0.01 -5.67 -11.42
C TYR A 249 -0.23 -6.15 -9.98
N PHE A 250 -0.37 -7.46 -9.80
CA PHE A 250 -0.27 -8.12 -8.51
C PHE A 250 1.19 -8.45 -8.20
N PRO A 251 1.69 -8.16 -6.99
CA PRO A 251 3.08 -8.36 -6.64
C PRO A 251 3.43 -9.85 -6.52
N ASN A 252 4.72 -10.15 -6.67
CA ASN A 252 5.31 -11.43 -6.32
C ASN A 252 5.31 -11.59 -4.79
N ILE A 253 4.66 -12.63 -4.28
CA ILE A 253 4.56 -12.92 -2.84
C ILE A 253 5.40 -14.13 -2.42
N THR A 254 6.26 -14.62 -3.29
CA THR A 254 7.22 -15.68 -2.94
C THR A 254 8.39 -15.11 -2.12
N PRO A 255 9.12 -15.94 -1.35
CA PRO A 255 10.27 -15.50 -0.55
C PRO A 255 11.53 -15.21 -1.40
N ASP A 256 11.34 -14.68 -2.61
CA ASP A 256 12.41 -14.21 -3.49
C ASP A 256 12.73 -12.72 -3.23
N GLU A 257 13.95 -12.27 -3.58
CA GLU A 257 14.35 -10.86 -3.46
C GLU A 257 13.48 -9.92 -4.31
N THR A 258 12.98 -10.42 -5.45
CA THR A 258 12.03 -9.70 -6.31
C THR A 258 10.58 -9.70 -5.78
N GLY A 259 10.32 -10.47 -4.72
CA GLY A 259 9.03 -10.55 -4.03
C GLY A 259 9.14 -10.07 -2.58
N ILE A 260 8.75 -10.94 -1.64
CA ILE A 260 8.72 -10.62 -0.20
C ILE A 260 9.86 -11.31 0.58
N GLY A 261 10.98 -11.62 -0.08
CA GLY A 261 12.12 -12.33 0.52
C GLY A 261 12.63 -11.71 1.82
N PHE A 262 12.58 -10.39 1.94
CA PHE A 262 12.98 -9.64 3.13
C PHE A 262 11.92 -9.58 4.24
N TRP A 263 10.69 -10.03 4.00
CA TRP A 263 9.63 -10.05 5.01
C TRP A 263 9.79 -11.26 5.91
N SER A 264 9.70 -11.04 7.22
CA SER A 264 9.60 -12.14 8.19
C SER A 264 8.18 -12.74 8.19
N THR A 265 8.01 -13.96 8.69
CA THR A 265 6.66 -14.53 8.90
C THR A 265 5.77 -13.61 9.73
N ALA A 266 6.32 -13.00 10.79
CA ALA A 266 5.58 -12.04 11.61
C ALA A 266 5.18 -10.77 10.84
N SER A 267 6.03 -10.32 9.92
CA SER A 267 5.74 -9.19 9.04
C SER A 267 4.59 -9.47 8.07
N ILE A 268 4.56 -10.68 7.50
CA ILE A 268 3.48 -11.12 6.61
C ILE A 268 2.17 -11.22 7.39
N ALA A 269 2.19 -11.85 8.57
CA ALA A 269 1.02 -11.95 9.43
C ALA A 269 0.50 -10.57 9.85
N ASN A 270 1.39 -9.65 10.22
CA ASN A 270 1.00 -8.29 10.57
C ASN A 270 0.40 -7.53 9.38
N TYR A 271 0.93 -7.71 8.17
CA TYR A 271 0.35 -7.10 6.97
C TYR A 271 -1.07 -7.63 6.72
N LEU A 272 -1.26 -8.95 6.70
CA LEU A 272 -2.58 -9.56 6.53
C LEU A 272 -3.57 -9.18 7.64
N HIS A 273 -3.09 -8.85 8.84
CA HIS A 273 -3.95 -8.43 9.93
C HIS A 273 -4.25 -6.92 9.96
N THR A 274 -3.31 -6.07 9.53
CA THR A 274 -3.39 -4.60 9.75
C THR A 274 -3.42 -3.76 8.48
N GLY A 275 -3.09 -4.33 7.33
CA GLY A 275 -2.90 -3.57 6.10
C GLY A 275 -1.56 -2.88 5.96
N ILE A 276 -0.71 -2.88 7.00
CA ILE A 276 0.53 -2.08 6.99
C ILE A 276 1.76 -2.96 6.75
N SER A 277 2.46 -2.69 5.65
CA SER A 277 3.69 -3.37 5.27
C SER A 277 4.86 -3.01 6.21
N PRO A 278 5.98 -3.77 6.21
CA PRO A 278 7.14 -3.49 7.07
C PRO A 278 7.77 -2.11 6.88
N ILE A 279 7.53 -1.47 5.74
CA ILE A 279 8.02 -0.12 5.42
C ILE A 279 6.95 0.96 5.65
N GLY A 280 5.85 0.64 6.33
CA GLY A 280 4.80 1.59 6.70
C GLY A 280 3.82 1.95 5.59
N ARG A 281 3.87 1.28 4.43
CA ARG A 281 2.87 1.47 3.37
C ARG A 281 1.61 0.68 3.68
N ALA A 282 0.46 1.35 3.63
CA ALA A 282 -0.85 0.72 3.69
C ALA A 282 -1.16 -0.04 2.40
N ALA A 283 -1.95 -1.11 2.52
CA ALA A 283 -2.58 -1.78 1.39
C ALA A 283 -3.57 -0.83 0.71
N ASP A 284 -3.74 -1.02 -0.60
CA ASP A 284 -4.60 -0.21 -1.45
C ASP A 284 -5.21 -1.11 -2.53
N GLY A 285 -6.25 -0.61 -3.22
CA GLY A 285 -7.01 -1.34 -4.23
C GLY A 285 -7.58 -2.68 -3.70
N ASP A 286 -7.59 -3.70 -4.56
CA ASP A 286 -8.17 -5.02 -4.25
C ASP A 286 -7.59 -5.65 -2.97
N MET A 287 -6.31 -5.42 -2.68
CA MET A 287 -5.67 -5.99 -1.49
C MET A 287 -6.18 -5.34 -0.19
N ALA A 288 -6.63 -4.08 -0.22
CA ALA A 288 -7.23 -3.46 0.95
C ALA A 288 -8.53 -4.16 1.35
N GLU A 289 -9.37 -4.52 0.37
CA GLU A 289 -10.62 -5.27 0.59
C GLU A 289 -10.35 -6.69 1.11
N VAL A 290 -9.34 -7.37 0.56
CA VAL A 290 -8.89 -8.68 1.09
C VAL A 290 -8.47 -8.57 2.55
N ILE A 291 -7.81 -7.47 2.94
CA ILE A 291 -7.34 -7.25 4.31
C ILE A 291 -8.49 -6.98 5.29
N GLU A 292 -9.59 -6.38 4.83
CA GLU A 292 -10.80 -6.26 5.66
C GLU A 292 -11.32 -7.64 6.07
N ASN A 293 -11.22 -8.64 5.20
CA ASN A 293 -11.57 -10.03 5.54
C ASN A 293 -10.50 -10.71 6.41
N THR A 294 -9.21 -10.68 6.01
CA THR A 294 -8.15 -11.39 6.75
C THR A 294 -7.90 -10.81 8.14
N SER A 295 -8.15 -9.51 8.35
CA SER A 295 -8.06 -8.87 9.68
C SER A 295 -9.09 -9.39 10.69
N GLN A 296 -10.19 -9.97 10.20
CA GLN A 296 -11.27 -10.55 11.02
C GLN A 296 -11.08 -12.04 11.32
N LEU A 297 -10.11 -12.70 10.68
CA LEU A 297 -9.78 -14.10 10.94
C LEU A 297 -9.13 -14.25 12.33
N PRO A 298 -9.23 -15.44 12.96
CA PRO A 298 -8.38 -15.78 14.09
C PRO A 298 -6.92 -15.51 13.75
N PHE A 299 -6.20 -14.85 14.67
CA PHE A 299 -4.81 -14.47 14.39
C PHE A 299 -3.90 -15.68 14.16
N GLU A 300 -4.24 -16.83 14.73
CA GLU A 300 -3.55 -18.10 14.48
C GLU A 300 -3.62 -18.55 13.01
N ASP A 301 -4.75 -18.34 12.34
CA ASP A 301 -4.93 -18.65 10.92
C ASP A 301 -4.12 -17.68 10.05
N VAL A 302 -4.13 -16.40 10.40
CA VAL A 302 -3.29 -15.39 9.74
C VAL A 302 -1.79 -15.72 9.88
N GLN A 303 -1.37 -16.23 11.05
CA GLN A 303 -0.01 -16.71 11.27
C GLN A 303 0.31 -17.98 10.46
N ALA A 304 -0.63 -18.91 10.37
CA ALA A 304 -0.51 -20.12 9.55
C ALA A 304 -0.35 -19.77 8.06
N MET A 305 -1.22 -18.90 7.53
CA MET A 305 -1.12 -18.35 6.17
C MET A 305 0.25 -17.71 5.92
N ALA A 306 0.70 -16.86 6.85
CA ALA A 306 2.00 -16.21 6.76
C ALA A 306 3.18 -17.21 6.80
N LEU A 307 3.07 -18.26 7.61
CA LEU A 307 4.08 -19.32 7.69
C LEU A 307 4.18 -20.08 6.36
N TYR A 308 3.05 -20.42 5.76
CA TYR A 308 3.00 -21.07 4.46
C TYR A 308 3.57 -20.18 3.35
N ILE A 309 3.11 -18.93 3.25
CA ILE A 309 3.57 -17.95 2.25
C ILE A 309 5.09 -17.76 2.33
N LYS A 310 5.66 -17.69 3.53
CA LYS A 310 7.11 -17.51 3.73
C LYS A 310 7.95 -18.67 3.18
N HIS A 311 7.35 -19.85 3.00
CA HIS A 311 8.00 -21.07 2.56
C HIS A 311 7.55 -21.53 1.17
N LEU A 312 6.83 -20.68 0.43
CA LEU A 312 6.53 -20.93 -0.97
C LEU A 312 7.82 -21.10 -1.79
N PRO A 313 7.80 -21.90 -2.88
CA PRO A 313 8.90 -21.91 -3.83
C PRO A 313 9.18 -20.50 -4.36
N ALA A 314 10.43 -20.05 -4.28
CA ALA A 314 10.84 -18.75 -4.78
C ALA A 314 10.67 -18.67 -6.32
N VAL A 315 10.13 -17.55 -6.79
CA VAL A 315 10.02 -17.23 -8.21
C VAL A 315 10.74 -15.90 -8.43
N ASP A 316 11.82 -15.91 -9.21
CA ASP A 316 12.51 -14.69 -9.63
C ASP A 316 11.71 -14.01 -10.73
N LYS A 317 11.03 -12.91 -10.35
CA LYS A 317 10.19 -12.13 -11.24
C LYS A 317 9.93 -10.74 -10.65
N PRO A 318 10.72 -9.72 -11.05
CA PRO A 318 10.49 -8.35 -10.62
C PRO A 318 9.15 -7.83 -11.16
N ALA A 319 8.49 -7.01 -10.35
CA ALA A 319 7.30 -6.31 -10.78
C ALA A 319 7.61 -5.32 -11.92
N PRO A 320 6.65 -5.01 -12.80
CA PRO A 320 6.83 -3.97 -13.81
C PRO A 320 7.25 -2.64 -13.17
N GLY A 321 8.35 -2.06 -13.65
CA GLY A 321 8.89 -0.78 -13.15
C GLY A 321 9.74 -0.88 -11.88
N THR A 322 9.85 -2.06 -11.25
CA THR A 322 10.87 -2.28 -10.21
C THR A 322 12.21 -2.65 -10.86
N PRO A 323 13.34 -2.09 -10.42
CA PRO A 323 14.65 -2.47 -10.93
C PRO A 323 14.95 -3.93 -10.59
N GLU A 324 15.69 -4.61 -11.47
CA GLU A 324 16.23 -5.92 -11.14
C GLU A 324 17.20 -5.80 -9.96
N PRO A 325 17.20 -6.75 -9.02
CA PRO A 325 18.19 -6.78 -7.96
C PRO A 325 19.62 -6.76 -8.52
N ASN A 326 20.49 -5.95 -7.93
CA ASN A 326 21.88 -5.86 -8.37
C ASN A 326 22.68 -7.06 -7.85
N HIS A 327 22.76 -8.12 -8.66
CA HIS A 327 23.58 -9.30 -8.38
C HIS A 327 25.02 -9.18 -8.90
N THR A 328 25.45 -8.00 -9.34
CA THR A 328 26.80 -7.79 -9.87
C THR A 328 27.81 -7.45 -8.77
N ASP A 329 29.10 -7.70 -9.05
CA ASP A 329 30.21 -7.35 -8.15
C ASP A 329 30.44 -5.82 -8.07
N GLU A 330 29.78 -5.03 -8.91
CA GLU A 330 29.89 -3.58 -8.95
C GLU A 330 28.61 -2.91 -8.40
N LEU A 331 28.77 -1.89 -7.55
CA LEU A 331 27.64 -1.16 -6.98
C LEU A 331 26.99 -0.27 -8.05
N VAL A 332 25.87 -0.72 -8.61
CA VAL A 332 25.03 0.10 -9.49
C VAL A 332 24.12 0.96 -8.64
N MET A 333 24.42 2.26 -8.56
CA MET A 333 23.53 3.25 -7.94
C MET A 333 22.44 3.64 -8.95
N LEU A 334 21.17 3.59 -8.54
CA LEU A 334 20.08 4.12 -9.36
C LEU A 334 20.25 5.63 -9.55
N ASP A 335 19.92 6.13 -10.73
CA ASP A 335 19.89 7.56 -11.00
C ASP A 335 18.92 8.24 -10.02
N ASN A 336 19.32 9.35 -9.40
CA ASN A 336 18.45 10.12 -8.52
C ASN A 336 17.27 10.70 -9.32
N VAL A 337 16.08 10.11 -9.19
CA VAL A 337 14.88 10.49 -9.95
C VAL A 337 14.10 11.66 -9.30
N ILE A 338 14.52 12.17 -8.13
CA ILE A 338 13.87 13.33 -7.52
C ILE A 338 14.40 14.59 -8.23
N ALA A 339 13.72 14.97 -9.32
CA ALA A 339 14.11 16.07 -10.20
C ALA A 339 13.63 17.47 -9.74
N ALA A 340 12.94 17.59 -8.61
CA ALA A 340 12.55 18.89 -8.06
C ALA A 340 12.80 18.92 -6.55
N ALA A 341 13.62 19.87 -6.10
CA ALA A 341 13.64 20.25 -4.70
C ALA A 341 12.22 20.69 -4.30
N PRO A 342 11.68 20.26 -3.16
CA PRO A 342 10.36 20.69 -2.71
C PRO A 342 10.32 22.21 -2.56
N ASP A 343 9.22 22.83 -3.01
CA ASP A 343 9.03 24.28 -2.92
C ASP A 343 9.03 24.72 -1.44
N LEU A 344 10.06 25.48 -1.06
CA LEU A 344 10.11 26.13 0.24
C LEU A 344 9.17 27.35 0.24
N PRO A 345 8.60 27.74 1.40
CA PRO A 345 7.67 28.86 1.48
C PRO A 345 8.44 30.18 1.38
N THR A 346 8.84 30.60 0.19
CA THR A 346 9.55 31.86 -0.06
C THR A 346 8.61 32.93 -0.59
N SER A 347 8.87 34.18 -0.22
CA SER A 347 8.26 35.34 -0.86
C SER A 347 9.01 35.69 -2.15
N PRO A 348 8.35 36.27 -3.15
CA PRO A 348 9.04 36.90 -4.27
C PRO A 348 10.10 37.90 -3.78
N ALA A 349 11.28 37.93 -4.40
CA ALA A 349 12.34 38.87 -4.05
C ALA A 349 11.90 40.35 -4.20
N SER A 350 10.87 40.62 -5.02
CA SER A 350 10.23 41.93 -5.17
C SER A 350 9.52 42.42 -3.90
N ASP A 351 9.16 41.50 -3.00
CA ASP A 351 8.40 41.81 -1.79
C ASP A 351 9.35 42.05 -0.59
N ILE A 352 10.66 41.88 -0.79
CA ILE A 352 11.71 42.09 0.21
C ILE A 352 12.15 43.56 0.14
N ASP A 353 11.35 44.44 0.73
CA ASP A 353 11.61 45.87 0.79
C ASP A 353 12.45 46.29 2.01
N GLU A 354 13.12 47.43 1.92
CA GLU A 354 13.79 48.05 3.06
C GLU A 354 12.80 48.29 4.22
N GLY A 355 13.17 47.87 5.42
CA GLY A 355 12.33 47.90 6.63
C GLY A 355 11.43 46.67 6.81
N ALA A 356 11.35 45.75 5.85
CA ALA A 356 10.57 44.53 5.99
C ALA A 356 11.16 43.61 7.07
N GLN A 357 10.29 43.00 7.89
CA GLN A 357 10.67 41.84 8.69
C GLN A 357 10.56 40.59 7.83
N THR A 358 11.62 39.79 7.84
CA THR A 358 11.73 38.59 7.03
C THR A 358 12.16 37.40 7.87
N THR A 359 11.75 36.23 7.41
CA THR A 359 12.21 34.95 7.89
C THR A 359 13.13 34.34 6.86
N VAL A 360 14.29 33.88 7.28
CA VAL A 360 15.21 33.09 6.45
C VAL A 360 14.61 31.70 6.23
N ILE A 361 14.50 31.27 4.98
CA ILE A 361 13.81 30.03 4.61
C ILE A 361 14.83 28.93 4.30
N GLY A 362 15.69 29.18 3.31
CA GLY A 362 16.88 28.39 3.03
C GLY A 362 18.07 28.90 3.86
N THR A 363 19.07 28.07 4.07
CA THR A 363 20.31 28.50 4.71
C THR A 363 21.13 29.32 3.74
N LYS A 364 21.51 30.54 4.13
CA LYS A 364 22.11 31.52 3.20
C LYS A 364 23.48 31.95 3.68
N ASP A 365 24.39 32.08 2.73
CA ASP A 365 25.72 32.66 2.97
C ASP A 365 25.59 34.17 3.11
N VAL A 366 26.39 34.76 3.99
CA VAL A 366 26.33 36.20 4.27
C VAL A 366 27.71 36.83 4.34
N TRP A 367 27.78 38.10 3.95
CA TRP A 367 29.02 38.87 3.82
C TRP A 367 28.91 40.21 4.54
N LEU A 368 30.04 40.80 4.94
CA LEU A 368 30.07 42.13 5.52
C LEU A 368 29.83 43.24 4.47
N ASN A 369 30.14 42.98 3.19
CA ASN A 369 29.97 43.95 2.10
C ASN A 369 29.05 43.44 0.99
N ALA A 370 28.21 44.32 0.45
CA ALA A 370 27.33 44.01 -0.67
C ALA A 370 28.08 43.53 -1.93
N ALA A 371 29.30 44.03 -2.17
CA ALA A 371 30.08 43.70 -3.36
C ALA A 371 30.54 42.23 -3.39
N ASP A 372 30.61 41.59 -2.22
CA ASP A 372 31.12 40.23 -2.04
C ASP A 372 30.04 39.17 -2.26
N VAL A 373 28.76 39.56 -2.17
CA VAL A 373 27.61 38.69 -2.51
C VAL A 373 27.68 38.31 -3.99
N ASP A 374 27.58 37.01 -4.29
CA ASP A 374 27.76 36.41 -5.63
C ASP A 374 29.17 36.56 -6.23
N GLY A 375 30.16 36.96 -5.42
CA GLY A 375 31.57 37.04 -5.79
C GLY A 375 32.36 35.74 -5.51
N ASP A 376 33.68 35.80 -5.69
CA ASP A 376 34.60 34.68 -5.38
C ASP A 376 35.11 34.72 -3.92
N SER A 377 34.64 35.67 -3.11
CA SER A 377 35.04 35.83 -1.70
C SER A 377 34.39 34.80 -0.79
N GLU A 378 35.17 34.29 0.17
CA GLU A 378 34.63 33.44 1.25
C GLU A 378 33.54 34.17 2.04
N GLU A 379 32.55 33.42 2.50
CA GLU A 379 31.45 33.96 3.29
C GLU A 379 31.90 34.37 4.70
N ASP A 380 31.37 35.47 5.20
CA ASP A 380 31.60 35.94 6.58
C ASP A 380 30.67 35.24 7.59
N GLY A 381 29.77 34.39 7.11
CA GLY A 381 28.91 33.57 7.96
C GLY A 381 27.79 32.92 7.18
N LYS A 382 26.87 32.29 7.92
CA LYS A 382 25.63 31.73 7.39
C LYS A 382 24.44 32.11 8.26
N LEU A 383 23.36 32.55 7.63
CA LEU A 383 22.04 32.65 8.25
C LEU A 383 21.30 31.33 8.10
N LEU A 384 20.70 30.86 9.19
CA LEU A 384 20.03 29.56 9.24
C LEU A 384 18.53 29.70 8.99
N GLY A 385 17.95 28.69 8.33
CA GLY A 385 16.50 28.58 8.15
C GLY A 385 15.73 28.74 9.46
N GLY A 386 14.75 29.64 9.46
CA GLY A 386 13.94 30.05 10.60
C GLY A 386 14.46 31.29 11.33
N ALA A 387 15.61 31.86 10.98
CA ALA A 387 16.10 33.11 11.57
C ALA A 387 15.19 34.30 11.20
N LEU A 388 14.99 35.21 12.15
CA LEU A 388 14.32 36.49 11.91
C LEU A 388 15.36 37.56 11.57
N ALA A 389 15.10 38.31 10.51
CA ALA A 389 15.94 39.41 10.07
C ALA A 389 15.09 40.62 9.65
N THR A 390 15.62 41.83 9.87
CA THR A 390 15.05 43.06 9.31
C THR A 390 15.90 43.48 8.13
N VAL A 391 15.27 43.79 6.99
CA VAL A 391 15.97 44.32 5.83
C VAL A 391 16.38 45.77 6.14
N ALA A 392 17.67 46.01 6.34
CA ALA A 392 18.23 47.32 6.66
C ALA A 392 18.45 48.20 5.42
N ALA A 393 18.82 47.58 4.30
CA ALA A 393 19.04 48.24 3.01
C ALA A 393 18.89 47.23 1.86
N ARG A 394 18.76 47.75 0.63
CA ARG A 394 18.69 46.96 -0.61
C ARG A 394 19.67 47.51 -1.65
N ASP A 395 20.28 46.60 -2.42
CA ASP A 395 21.09 46.93 -3.59
C ASP A 395 20.79 45.91 -4.71
N GLY A 396 19.90 46.28 -5.63
CA GLY A 396 19.42 45.38 -6.68
C GLY A 396 18.77 44.13 -6.09
N ASP A 397 19.31 42.95 -6.40
CA ASP A 397 18.83 41.66 -5.90
C ASP A 397 19.43 41.27 -4.54
N LYS A 398 20.23 42.15 -3.93
CA LYS A 398 20.87 41.95 -2.63
C LYS A 398 20.10 42.65 -1.52
N ALA A 399 20.14 42.08 -0.33
CA ALA A 399 19.53 42.64 0.87
C ALA A 399 20.55 42.66 2.01
N GLU A 400 20.60 43.78 2.71
CA GLU A 400 21.31 43.92 3.96
C GLU A 400 20.39 43.47 5.10
N LEU A 401 20.75 42.38 5.77
CA LEU A 401 19.93 41.72 6.77
C LEU A 401 20.49 42.01 8.16
N ARG A 402 19.72 42.76 8.94
CA ARG A 402 20.02 43.00 10.35
C ARG A 402 19.36 41.94 11.21
N ILE A 403 20.16 41.25 12.01
CA ILE A 403 19.70 40.25 12.97
C ILE A 403 19.98 40.72 14.40
N GLU A 404 19.02 40.48 15.28
CA GLU A 404 19.10 40.78 16.71
C GLU A 404 18.96 39.47 17.48
N GLY A 405 19.83 39.23 18.45
CA GLY A 405 19.85 37.97 19.20
C GLY A 405 20.78 37.98 20.38
N TRP A 406 21.29 36.80 20.73
CA TRP A 406 22.14 36.57 21.90
C TRP A 406 23.35 35.71 21.53
N GLN A 407 24.50 35.99 22.14
CA GLN A 407 25.69 35.13 22.08
C GLN A 407 26.11 34.70 23.47
N MET A 408 26.68 33.51 23.57
CA MET A 408 27.43 33.14 24.78
C MET A 408 28.79 33.84 24.75
N THR A 409 29.23 34.35 25.89
CA THR A 409 30.49 35.11 26.00
C THR A 409 31.71 34.27 25.57
N ASP A 410 31.65 32.96 25.79
CA ASP A 410 32.68 31.98 25.45
C ASP A 410 32.51 31.33 24.06
N ALA A 411 31.40 31.58 23.36
CA ALA A 411 31.14 31.08 22.01
C ALA A 411 30.55 32.17 21.10
N PRO A 412 31.36 33.17 20.70
CA PRO A 412 30.90 34.33 19.94
C PRO A 412 30.57 34.02 18.47
N SER A 413 30.83 32.80 17.98
CA SER A 413 30.58 32.42 16.59
C SER A 413 29.12 32.07 16.28
N VAL A 414 28.25 31.95 17.29
CA VAL A 414 26.85 31.55 17.06
C VAL A 414 25.91 32.57 17.67
N VAL A 415 24.99 33.10 16.84
CA VAL A 415 23.90 33.98 17.29
C VAL A 415 22.66 33.13 17.53
N TYR A 416 22.09 33.25 18.74
CA TYR A 416 20.88 32.57 19.18
C TYR A 416 19.71 33.53 19.26
N GLN A 417 18.49 33.02 19.02
CA GLN A 417 17.27 33.83 19.07
C GLN A 417 16.95 34.34 20.48
N ALA A 418 17.26 33.54 21.51
CA ALA A 418 16.89 33.85 22.89
C ALA A 418 17.95 33.34 23.89
N LYS A 419 18.04 34.01 25.03
CA LYS A 419 18.97 33.69 26.11
C LYS A 419 18.64 32.35 26.76
N GLY A 420 19.58 31.41 26.72
CA GLY A 420 19.45 30.09 27.32
C GLY A 420 18.78 29.03 26.42
N GLN A 421 18.26 29.42 25.25
CA GLN A 421 17.68 28.50 24.27
C GLN A 421 18.57 28.39 23.03
N ARG A 422 18.86 27.15 22.64
CA ARG A 422 19.72 26.78 21.51
C ARG A 422 18.94 26.83 20.19
N VAL A 423 18.26 27.95 19.95
CA VAL A 423 17.60 28.27 18.67
C VAL A 423 18.58 29.14 17.88
N MET A 424 19.39 28.51 17.05
CA MET A 424 20.46 29.19 16.31
C MET A 424 19.89 29.96 15.13
N MET A 425 20.33 31.20 14.96
CA MET A 425 19.95 32.07 13.84
C MET A 425 21.09 32.27 12.85
N ALA A 426 22.32 32.37 13.34
CA ALA A 426 23.49 32.61 12.50
C ALA A 426 24.74 31.92 13.04
N VAL A 427 25.66 31.57 12.14
CA VAL A 427 27.04 31.18 12.44
C VAL A 427 27.96 32.17 11.75
N LEU A 428 28.90 32.77 12.48
CA LEU A 428 29.74 33.88 12.03
C LEU A 428 31.21 33.44 11.93
N SER A 429 31.91 33.99 10.94
CA SER A 429 33.38 33.94 10.82
C SER A 429 34.03 34.85 11.85
N ASP A 430 35.35 34.73 12.03
CA ASP A 430 36.11 35.63 12.91
C ASP A 430 35.97 37.11 12.49
N ALA A 431 35.90 37.39 11.19
CA ALA A 431 35.72 38.75 10.68
C ALA A 431 34.32 39.31 11.03
N ALA A 432 33.26 38.52 10.83
CA ALA A 432 31.92 38.94 11.21
C ALA A 432 31.76 39.11 12.73
N ILE A 433 32.46 38.31 13.54
CA ILE A 433 32.45 38.42 15.01
C ILE A 433 32.93 39.80 15.48
N GLU A 434 33.92 40.39 14.80
CA GLU A 434 34.42 41.74 15.10
C GLU A 434 33.42 42.84 14.75
N ALA A 435 32.54 42.61 13.76
CA ALA A 435 31.49 43.54 13.35
C ALA A 435 30.24 43.49 14.24
N VAL A 436 30.13 42.51 15.15
CA VAL A 436 28.97 42.36 16.05
C VAL A 436 28.92 43.50 17.06
N GLN A 437 27.79 44.21 17.11
CA GLN A 437 27.49 45.16 18.17
C GLN A 437 27.02 44.39 19.41
N ARG A 438 27.67 44.63 20.56
CA ARG A 438 27.43 43.90 21.81
C ARG A 438 26.87 44.83 22.88
N GLY A 439 25.78 44.42 23.51
CA GLY A 439 25.21 45.10 24.68
C GLY A 439 25.85 44.66 25.99
N GLU A 440 25.14 44.90 27.10
CA GLU A 440 25.61 44.51 28.43
C GLU A 440 25.45 42.98 28.66
N PRO A 441 26.50 42.27 29.12
CA PRO A 441 26.38 40.85 29.45
C PRO A 441 25.42 40.59 30.60
N GLU A 442 24.61 39.54 30.45
CA GLU A 442 23.71 39.03 31.46
C GLU A 442 24.02 37.58 31.82
N THR A 443 24.16 37.31 33.11
CA THR A 443 24.30 35.93 33.60
C THR A 443 22.94 35.25 33.69
N ASP A 444 22.85 34.02 33.20
CA ASP A 444 21.72 33.12 33.38
C ASP A 444 21.80 32.48 34.78
N ALA A 445 20.74 32.63 35.57
CA ALA A 445 20.73 32.21 36.97
C ALA A 445 20.71 30.68 37.16
N ASP A 446 20.19 29.94 36.17
CA ASP A 446 20.00 28.49 36.26
C ASP A 446 21.24 27.73 35.78
N THR A 447 21.97 28.29 34.82
CA THR A 447 23.13 27.64 34.18
C THR A 447 24.46 28.29 34.56
N GLY A 448 24.45 29.52 35.07
CA GLY A 448 25.65 30.32 35.33
C GLY A 448 26.34 30.83 34.06
N GLN A 449 25.75 30.61 32.87
CA GLN A 449 26.32 31.05 31.60
C GLN A 449 26.12 32.56 31.38
N SER A 450 27.12 33.23 30.81
CA SER A 450 27.07 34.66 30.50
C SER A 450 26.66 34.86 29.04
N TRP A 451 25.52 35.52 28.84
CA TRP A 451 24.92 35.80 27.54
C TRP A 451 24.95 37.29 27.25
N VAL A 452 25.26 37.67 26.01
CA VAL A 452 25.35 39.06 25.60
C VAL A 452 24.32 39.31 24.50
N PRO A 453 23.45 40.32 24.60
CA PRO A 453 22.58 40.69 23.51
C PRO A 453 23.44 41.29 22.38
N VAL A 454 23.15 40.89 21.15
CA VAL A 454 23.94 41.25 19.98
C VAL A 454 23.07 41.72 18.82
N GLU A 455 23.63 42.63 18.04
CA GLU A 455 23.11 43.03 16.73
C GLU A 455 24.24 42.89 15.70
N VAL A 456 23.93 42.32 14.54
CA VAL A 456 24.86 42.31 13.41
C VAL A 456 24.09 42.46 12.11
N THR A 457 24.70 43.15 11.16
CA THR A 457 24.13 43.47 9.86
C THR A 457 25.02 42.88 8.79
N LEU A 458 24.45 42.04 7.92
CA LEU A 458 25.20 41.27 6.92
C LEU A 458 24.44 41.25 5.59
N TRP A 459 25.16 41.34 4.49
CA TRP A 459 24.63 41.30 3.13
C TRP A 459 24.44 39.87 2.64
N SER A 460 23.40 39.65 1.86
CA SER A 460 23.11 38.38 1.18
C SER A 460 22.21 38.64 -0.03
N ASP A 461 21.95 37.62 -0.84
CA ASP A 461 20.91 37.69 -1.87
C ASP A 461 19.52 37.84 -1.22
N ALA A 462 18.54 38.37 -1.95
CA ALA A 462 17.18 38.56 -1.46
C ALA A 462 16.23 37.38 -1.74
N THR A 463 16.76 36.22 -2.15
CA THR A 463 15.98 35.00 -2.33
C THR A 463 15.86 34.25 -0.99
N ASP A 464 15.10 33.16 -0.93
CA ASP A 464 14.99 32.33 0.29
C ASP A 464 14.60 33.11 1.56
N LEU A 465 13.81 34.18 1.41
CA LEU A 465 13.24 34.98 2.48
C LEU A 465 11.71 34.94 2.39
N ASN A 466 11.02 35.08 3.52
CA ASN A 466 9.57 35.22 3.57
C ASN A 466 9.15 36.36 4.51
N THR A 467 8.29 37.25 4.05
CA THR A 467 7.75 38.39 4.83
C THR A 467 6.57 38.03 5.73
N ASN A 468 6.00 36.83 5.56
CA ASN A 468 4.91 36.28 6.35
C ASN A 468 5.41 35.10 7.21
N ARG A 469 5.72 35.39 8.48
CA ARG A 469 6.18 34.38 9.44
C ARG A 469 5.16 33.26 9.67
N GLU A 470 3.86 33.58 9.67
CA GLU A 470 2.79 32.61 9.89
C GLU A 470 2.74 31.58 8.76
N ALA A 471 2.91 32.01 7.50
CA ALA A 471 2.97 31.10 6.36
C ALA A 471 4.14 30.09 6.47
N VAL A 472 5.29 30.52 7.01
CA VAL A 472 6.43 29.62 7.28
C VAL A 472 6.08 28.60 8.36
N TRP A 473 5.36 29.03 9.40
CA TRP A 473 4.91 28.15 10.48
C TRP A 473 3.84 27.16 10.03
N ASP A 474 2.90 27.59 9.19
CA ASP A 474 1.91 26.70 8.58
C ASP A 474 2.58 25.64 7.72
N TYR A 475 3.53 26.03 6.88
CA TYR A 475 4.33 25.09 6.08
C TYR A 475 5.09 24.10 6.97
N SER A 476 5.80 24.57 7.99
CA SER A 476 6.55 23.71 8.91
C SER A 476 5.64 22.76 9.68
N GLN A 477 4.46 23.24 10.09
CA GLN A 477 3.46 22.42 10.76
C GLN A 477 2.92 21.33 9.84
N ASP A 478 2.49 21.69 8.65
CA ASP A 478 1.93 20.77 7.67
C ASP A 478 2.96 19.71 7.27
N THR A 479 4.19 20.13 7.00
CA THR A 479 5.31 19.23 6.65
C THR A 479 5.62 18.28 7.82
N PHE A 480 5.69 18.79 9.05
CA PHE A 480 5.90 17.97 10.24
C PHE A 480 4.76 16.96 10.46
N GLN A 481 3.51 17.40 10.29
CA GLN A 481 2.34 16.54 10.45
C GLN A 481 2.31 15.43 9.41
N LYS A 482 2.42 15.77 8.12
CA LYS A 482 2.39 14.80 7.01
C LYS A 482 3.51 13.76 7.10
N ALA A 483 4.71 14.19 7.48
CA ALA A 483 5.86 13.28 7.54
C ALA A 483 5.85 12.36 8.76
N CYS A 484 5.37 12.83 9.92
CA CYS A 484 5.53 12.11 11.18
C CYS A 484 4.24 11.44 11.68
N ALA A 485 3.05 11.90 11.25
CA ALA A 485 1.78 11.30 11.67
C ALA A 485 1.47 9.96 11.00
N ALA A 486 2.21 9.60 9.95
CA ALA A 486 2.02 8.36 9.21
C ALA A 486 2.27 7.11 10.06
N CYS A 487 3.15 7.20 11.08
CA CYS A 487 3.59 6.03 11.85
C CYS A 487 3.19 6.06 13.33
N HIS A 488 2.95 7.24 13.92
CA HIS A 488 2.56 7.38 15.32
C HIS A 488 1.83 8.71 15.57
N VAL A 489 1.19 8.81 16.74
CA VAL A 489 0.64 10.08 17.23
C VAL A 489 1.79 11.07 17.45
N LEU A 490 1.66 12.28 16.91
CA LEU A 490 2.69 13.31 17.02
C LEU A 490 2.90 13.72 18.49
N PRO A 491 4.15 13.85 18.96
CA PRO A 491 4.41 14.45 20.26
C PRO A 491 3.87 15.88 20.29
N GLN A 492 3.23 16.25 21.40
CA GLN A 492 2.76 17.63 21.56
C GLN A 492 3.95 18.59 21.58
N LYS A 493 3.89 19.66 20.78
CA LYS A 493 4.95 20.68 20.65
C LYS A 493 5.41 21.26 21.99
N THR A 494 4.47 21.39 22.93
CA THR A 494 4.66 21.91 24.28
C THR A 494 5.19 20.89 25.30
N HIS A 495 5.42 19.64 24.89
CA HIS A 495 5.94 18.60 25.79
C HIS A 495 7.43 18.80 26.08
N PHE A 496 8.21 19.17 25.07
CA PHE A 496 9.66 19.34 25.16
C PHE A 496 10.05 20.83 25.23
N THR A 497 11.20 21.11 25.85
CA THR A 497 11.86 22.42 25.76
C THR A 497 12.51 22.62 24.38
N ALA A 498 12.83 23.86 24.02
CA ALA A 498 13.50 24.18 22.75
C ALA A 498 14.84 23.42 22.61
N ASN A 499 15.55 23.25 23.72
CA ASN A 499 16.80 22.49 23.77
C ASN A 499 16.60 20.98 23.62
N GLN A 500 15.50 20.44 24.16
CA GLN A 500 15.18 19.01 24.04
C GLN A 500 14.74 18.62 22.62
N TRP A 501 14.04 19.51 21.92
CA TRP A 501 13.59 19.27 20.54
C TRP A 501 14.73 18.94 19.56
N ILE A 502 15.95 19.43 19.81
CA ILE A 502 17.14 19.13 18.98
C ILE A 502 17.42 17.61 18.97
N GLY A 503 17.41 16.98 20.14
CA GLY A 503 17.66 15.54 20.26
C GLY A 503 16.52 14.71 19.66
N THR A 504 15.28 15.12 19.95
CA THR A 504 14.06 14.46 19.45
C THR A 504 14.00 14.49 17.92
N MET A 505 14.14 15.68 17.31
CA MET A 505 14.14 15.83 15.85
C MET A 505 15.31 15.09 15.19
N LYS A 506 16.50 15.10 15.81
CA LYS A 506 17.65 14.34 15.29
C LYS A 506 17.40 12.83 15.26
N ALA A 507 16.72 12.29 16.27
CA ALA A 507 16.36 10.87 16.31
C ALA A 507 15.32 10.50 15.25
N MET A 508 14.42 11.45 14.90
CA MET A 508 13.40 11.29 13.86
C MET A 508 13.96 11.46 12.45
N ARG A 509 14.93 12.37 12.24
CA ARG A 509 15.47 12.75 10.92
C ARG A 509 15.88 11.56 10.06
N ARG A 510 16.46 10.51 10.66
CA ARG A 510 16.92 9.30 9.94
C ARG A 510 15.81 8.48 9.30
N PHE A 511 14.55 8.75 9.65
CA PHE A 511 13.36 8.09 9.12
C PHE A 511 12.56 9.00 8.19
N THR A 512 13.14 10.14 7.79
CA THR A 512 12.48 11.14 6.92
C THR A 512 13.35 11.42 5.71
N SER A 513 12.73 11.85 4.61
CA SER A 513 13.41 12.30 3.38
C SER A 513 13.64 13.83 3.35
N PHE A 514 13.60 14.51 4.50
CA PHE A 514 13.74 15.96 4.56
C PHE A 514 15.09 16.45 4.05
N THR A 515 15.05 17.56 3.29
CA THR A 515 16.26 18.35 3.02
C THR A 515 16.76 19.01 4.31
N ASP A 516 18.00 19.51 4.30
CA ASP A 516 18.56 20.22 5.46
C ASP A 516 17.74 21.46 5.83
N ASP A 517 17.22 22.20 4.86
CA ASP A 517 16.41 23.40 5.11
C ASP A 517 15.01 23.05 5.63
N GLN A 518 14.36 22.02 5.09
CA GLN A 518 13.10 21.52 5.65
C GLN A 518 13.27 21.10 7.12
N TYR A 519 14.33 20.33 7.40
CA TYR A 519 14.66 19.93 8.76
C TYR A 519 14.87 21.15 9.67
N ARG A 520 15.61 22.17 9.21
CA ARG A 520 15.85 23.40 9.97
C ARG A 520 14.57 24.18 10.23
N LEU A 521 13.71 24.35 9.23
CA LEU A 521 12.43 25.06 9.38
C LEU A 521 11.48 24.36 10.36
N ILE A 522 11.40 23.03 10.29
CA ILE A 522 10.60 22.25 11.23
C ILE A 522 11.19 22.32 12.63
N LEU A 523 12.51 22.21 12.76
CA LEU A 523 13.19 22.33 14.06
C LEU A 523 12.94 23.72 14.67
N ALA A 524 13.15 24.79 13.90
CA ALA A 524 12.88 26.16 14.31
C ALA A 524 11.41 26.33 14.75
N PHE A 525 10.47 25.74 14.00
CA PHE A 525 9.06 25.75 14.34
C PHE A 525 8.76 25.06 15.69
N VAL A 526 9.18 23.81 15.88
CA VAL A 526 8.90 23.08 17.13
C VAL A 526 9.62 23.72 18.33
N GLN A 527 10.79 24.33 18.11
CA GLN A 527 11.50 25.10 19.11
C GLN A 527 10.75 26.39 19.48
N ASN A 528 10.23 27.15 18.50
CA ASN A 528 9.45 28.36 18.77
C ASN A 528 8.06 28.07 19.37
N HIS A 529 7.60 26.83 19.32
CA HIS A 529 6.35 26.37 19.94
C HIS A 529 6.59 25.42 21.12
N SER A 530 7.82 25.39 21.64
CA SER A 530 8.23 24.54 22.76
C SER A 530 7.61 24.97 24.08
N LYS A 531 7.77 24.14 25.12
CA LYS A 531 7.31 24.43 26.48
C LYS A 531 7.79 25.79 27.03
N ASP A 532 9.01 26.18 26.69
CA ASP A 532 9.77 27.29 27.26
C ASP A 532 9.87 28.52 26.36
N LEU A 533 9.43 28.43 25.09
CA LEU A 533 9.35 29.58 24.16
C LEU A 533 7.92 29.88 23.69
N ASN A 534 6.93 29.04 23.99
CA ASN A 534 5.53 29.31 23.68
C ASN A 534 5.01 30.46 24.57
N THR A 535 4.93 31.66 24.00
CA THR A 535 4.52 32.91 24.65
C THR A 535 3.01 33.02 24.92
N SER A 536 2.22 31.95 24.81
CA SER A 536 0.81 31.93 25.23
C SER A 536 0.57 32.03 26.75
N LYS A 537 1.62 32.23 27.56
CA LYS A 537 1.52 32.62 28.97
C LYS A 537 2.25 33.94 29.21
N GLY A 538 1.59 35.07 28.95
CA GLY A 538 2.15 36.36 29.34
C GLY A 538 1.62 37.63 28.67
N SER A 539 0.36 37.69 28.22
CA SER A 539 -0.33 38.97 28.11
C SER A 539 -0.85 39.36 29.50
N VAL A 540 -0.21 40.36 30.09
CA VAL A 540 -0.66 41.09 31.28
C VAL A 540 -2.01 41.76 30.98
N GLU A 541 -3.04 41.44 31.78
CA GLU A 541 -3.81 42.47 32.49
C GLU A 541 -3.09 42.81 33.79
#